data_AF-A0A963KCV4-F1
#
_entry.id   AF-A0A963KCV4-F1
#
_cell.length_a   1.000
_cell.length_b   1.000
_cell.length_c   1.000
_cell.angle_alpha   90.00
_cell.angle_beta   90.00
_cell.angle_gamma   90.00
#
_symmetry.space_group_name_H-M   'P 1'
#
loop_
_entity.id
_entity.type
_entity.pdbx_description
1 polymer ?
#
loop_
_entity_poly.entity_id
_entity_poly.type
_entity_poly.pdbx_seq_one_letter_code
_entity_poly.pdbx_strand_id
1 'polypeptide(L)'
;MTKTTKNPCFLALLLAMPVIVLAAPAGEVEFAKGVGAAQAASGVPRILSQGVPIQPGDTVTMGSNSFAVLRLTDGTRMTLRPNTAIRFDEYAYKEPDKPDGFFTSLFKGGVRMVTGLIAKTSPTAARLTTPTATVGIRGTDFDARICGTDCATDAGRIAQPSGPANVAASARVAALLGPLSAVAPGGERRNVIEGGPVYPGEILETSSNGHAVLVFRDNTKVTVQPHTQFRVENFVYNRESPSDGSVIFNLLRGGMRVLTGLVGRSRPQAVRMTTPTATVGIRGTGVDIVSEPDSCAVPGGAAGCTMVATWDGEGVLNPGTANEFPVPTGVFAIQDSTTSAPRTLPTPPPVLINIPTPRPDTVPASAEQLFSANEINEADVGLFVFSRDGHLSLTSGDKSIDIARGETGFLNADGTQLVRAVVTPNFLEFDFIPRPDRLNPNAARLLDLAGAFRVRAQVCR
;
A
#
# COMPACT_ATOMS: atom_id res chain seq x y z
N MET A 1 -86.30 -1.24 40.63
CA MET A 1 -85.52 -2.44 40.24
C MET A 1 -85.75 -2.67 38.76
N THR A 2 -84.74 -2.44 37.89
CA THR A 2 -84.44 -3.08 36.58
C THR A 2 -83.67 -2.14 35.63
N LYS A 3 -82.48 -2.60 35.23
CA LYS A 3 -81.64 -2.41 34.02
C LYS A 3 -81.85 -1.23 33.04
N THR A 4 -80.72 -0.63 32.62
CA THR A 4 -80.34 -0.28 31.21
C THR A 4 -78.86 0.20 31.16
N THR A 5 -77.90 -0.66 30.76
CA THR A 5 -77.14 -0.72 29.46
C THR A 5 -76.10 0.40 29.24
N LYS A 6 -74.80 0.23 29.56
CA LYS A 6 -73.66 -0.32 28.77
C LYS A 6 -73.36 0.37 27.41
N ASN A 7 -72.22 1.05 27.33
CA ASN A 7 -71.39 1.22 26.12
C ASN A 7 -69.91 0.94 26.50
N PRO A 8 -69.23 -0.06 25.92
CA PRO A 8 -67.82 -0.28 26.17
C PRO A 8 -66.95 0.50 25.16
N CYS A 9 -65.96 1.20 25.69
CA CYS A 9 -64.89 1.83 24.94
C CYS A 9 -63.96 0.73 24.39
N PHE A 10 -63.88 0.58 23.07
CA PHE A 10 -62.96 -0.36 22.41
C PHE A 10 -61.55 0.24 22.40
N LEU A 11 -60.67 -0.25 23.27
CA LEU A 11 -59.25 0.04 23.26
C LEU A 11 -58.57 -0.88 22.23
N ALA A 12 -58.22 -0.32 21.06
CA ALA A 12 -57.47 -1.04 20.02
C ALA A 12 -56.00 -1.17 20.46
N LEU A 13 -55.63 -2.36 20.94
CA LEU A 13 -54.26 -2.72 21.27
C LEU A 13 -53.50 -3.05 19.97
N LEU A 14 -52.72 -2.10 19.45
CA LEU A 14 -51.76 -2.35 18.36
C LEU A 14 -50.66 -3.30 18.88
N LEU A 15 -50.67 -4.55 18.41
CA LEU A 15 -49.54 -5.48 18.55
C LEU A 15 -48.37 -4.96 17.68
N ALA A 16 -47.36 -4.37 18.31
CA ALA A 16 -46.07 -4.13 17.69
C ALA A 16 -45.36 -5.48 17.53
N MET A 17 -45.40 -6.06 16.32
CA MET A 17 -44.56 -7.21 16.00
C MET A 17 -43.08 -6.77 15.92
N PRO A 18 -42.16 -7.44 16.62
CA PRO A 18 -40.74 -7.14 16.50
C PRO A 18 -40.27 -7.50 15.09
N VAL A 19 -39.83 -6.50 14.34
CA VAL A 19 -39.13 -6.70 13.07
C VAL A 19 -37.75 -7.24 13.41
N ILE A 20 -37.53 -8.54 13.20
CA ILE A 20 -36.20 -9.13 13.27
C ILE A 20 -35.46 -8.71 12.01
N VAL A 21 -34.59 -7.71 12.14
CA VAL A 21 -33.65 -7.35 11.07
C VAL A 21 -32.55 -8.41 11.05
N LEU A 22 -32.60 -9.31 10.06
CA LEU A 22 -31.48 -10.20 9.77
C LEU A 22 -30.34 -9.36 9.19
N ALA A 23 -29.15 -9.45 9.80
CA ALA A 23 -27.96 -8.82 9.26
C ALA A 23 -27.71 -9.29 7.82
N ALA A 24 -27.33 -8.36 6.94
CA ALA A 24 -27.01 -8.70 5.56
C ALA A 24 -25.79 -9.65 5.53
N PRO A 25 -25.77 -10.64 4.62
CA PRO A 25 -24.61 -11.51 4.48
C PRO A 25 -23.38 -10.70 4.09
N ALA A 26 -22.22 -11.08 4.66
CA ALA A 26 -20.94 -10.52 4.26
C ALA A 26 -20.58 -10.91 2.82
N GLY A 27 -20.99 -12.11 2.41
CA GLY A 27 -20.73 -12.64 1.08
C GLY A 27 -21.31 -14.03 0.87
N GLU A 28 -20.79 -14.73 -0.13
CA GLU A 28 -21.17 -16.09 -0.47
C GLU A 28 -19.98 -16.94 -0.92
N VAL A 29 -20.16 -18.26 -0.88
CA VAL A 29 -19.23 -19.23 -1.46
C VAL A 29 -19.40 -19.26 -2.98
N GLU A 30 -18.36 -18.86 -3.71
CA GLU A 30 -18.33 -18.91 -5.17
C GLU A 30 -17.97 -20.32 -5.67
N PHE A 31 -17.04 -20.98 -4.97
CA PHE A 31 -16.58 -22.34 -5.27
C PHE A 31 -16.11 -23.03 -3.99
N ALA A 32 -16.33 -24.33 -3.87
CA ALA A 32 -15.77 -25.14 -2.80
C ALA A 32 -15.37 -26.52 -3.36
N LYS A 33 -14.18 -27.00 -2.99
CA LYS A 33 -13.71 -28.36 -3.24
C LYS A 33 -13.32 -28.99 -1.92
N GLY A 34 -13.73 -30.25 -1.73
CA GLY A 34 -13.52 -30.99 -0.47
C GLY A 34 -14.41 -30.46 0.66
N VAL A 35 -14.08 -30.81 1.90
CA VAL A 35 -14.90 -30.49 3.07
C VAL A 35 -14.48 -29.14 3.66
N GLY A 36 -15.47 -28.27 3.84
CA GLY A 36 -15.37 -27.07 4.65
C GLY A 36 -16.74 -26.70 5.22
N ALA A 37 -16.78 -25.90 6.29
CA ALA A 37 -18.03 -25.44 6.89
C ALA A 37 -17.92 -24.01 7.42
N ALA A 38 -19.00 -23.24 7.31
CA ALA A 38 -19.21 -21.96 7.99
C ALA A 38 -20.11 -22.17 9.21
N GLN A 39 -19.73 -21.59 10.36
CA GLN A 39 -20.46 -21.77 11.60
C GLN A 39 -20.52 -20.47 12.39
N ALA A 40 -21.73 -20.04 12.77
CA ALA A 40 -21.93 -18.97 13.73
C ALA A 40 -21.66 -19.48 15.16
N ALA A 41 -21.35 -18.59 16.11
CA ALA A 41 -20.90 -18.95 17.47
C ALA A 41 -21.77 -20.02 18.19
N SER A 42 -23.09 -20.01 17.98
CA SER A 42 -24.05 -20.98 18.54
C SER A 42 -24.86 -21.73 17.47
N GLY A 43 -24.44 -21.64 16.21
CA GLY A 43 -25.17 -22.20 15.07
C GLY A 43 -24.74 -23.62 14.69
N VAL A 44 -25.60 -24.30 13.95
CA VAL A 44 -25.27 -25.55 13.26
C VAL A 44 -24.29 -25.24 12.11
N PRO A 45 -23.21 -26.04 11.93
CA PRO A 45 -22.30 -25.88 10.80
C PRO A 45 -23.04 -25.98 9.45
N ARG A 46 -22.77 -25.03 8.56
CA ARG A 46 -23.24 -25.00 7.17
C ARG A 46 -22.12 -25.48 6.27
N ILE A 47 -22.29 -26.62 5.62
CA ILE A 47 -21.30 -27.15 4.68
C ILE A 47 -21.13 -26.20 3.51
N LEU A 48 -19.88 -25.86 3.18
CA LEU A 48 -19.59 -24.95 2.08
C LEU A 48 -19.92 -25.63 0.75
N SER A 49 -20.86 -25.04 0.04
CA SER A 49 -21.19 -25.32 -1.35
C SER A 49 -21.52 -24.00 -2.03
N GLN A 50 -21.56 -23.95 -3.36
CA GLN A 50 -21.84 -22.69 -4.06
C GLN A 50 -23.11 -22.02 -3.55
N GLY A 51 -23.05 -20.71 -3.33
CA GLY A 51 -24.18 -19.87 -2.93
C GLY A 51 -24.48 -19.92 -1.43
N VAL A 52 -23.75 -20.72 -0.65
CA VAL A 52 -23.87 -20.68 0.81
C VAL A 52 -23.43 -19.30 1.30
N PRO A 53 -24.28 -18.58 2.05
CA PRO A 53 -23.94 -17.26 2.54
C PRO A 53 -22.93 -17.36 3.69
N ILE A 54 -22.02 -16.40 3.70
CA ILE A 54 -21.10 -16.12 4.80
C ILE A 54 -21.65 -14.93 5.57
N GLN A 55 -21.86 -15.10 6.86
CA GLN A 55 -22.44 -14.12 7.75
C GLN A 55 -21.35 -13.45 8.60
N PRO A 56 -21.51 -12.18 8.98
CA PRO A 56 -20.73 -11.61 10.07
C PRO A 56 -20.84 -12.48 11.33
N GLY A 57 -19.71 -12.72 11.99
CA GLY A 57 -19.57 -13.64 13.13
C GLY A 57 -19.28 -15.10 12.78
N ASP A 58 -19.34 -15.49 11.50
CA ASP A 58 -19.05 -16.87 11.09
C ASP A 58 -17.57 -17.20 11.24
N THR A 59 -17.30 -18.41 11.75
CA THR A 59 -16.02 -19.09 11.59
C THR A 59 -16.12 -20.08 10.43
N VAL A 60 -15.28 -19.89 9.42
CA VAL A 60 -15.15 -20.76 8.24
C VAL A 60 -13.93 -21.66 8.41
N THR A 61 -14.13 -22.96 8.29
CA THR A 61 -13.10 -23.98 8.45
C THR A 61 -12.94 -24.83 7.20
N MET A 62 -11.70 -25.16 6.83
CA MET A 62 -11.34 -26.02 5.71
C MET A 62 -10.59 -27.25 6.21
N GLY A 63 -10.93 -28.44 5.68
CA GLY A 63 -10.15 -29.66 5.83
C GLY A 63 -8.80 -29.67 5.09
N SER A 64 -8.09 -30.80 5.15
CA SER A 64 -6.70 -30.94 4.68
C SER A 64 -6.54 -31.09 3.16
N ASN A 65 -7.60 -31.46 2.44
CA ASN A 65 -7.63 -31.60 0.98
C ASN A 65 -8.75 -30.75 0.38
N SER A 66 -8.96 -29.56 0.92
CA SER A 66 -10.03 -28.68 0.50
C SER A 66 -9.57 -27.25 0.30
N PHE A 67 -10.29 -26.52 -0.54
CA PHE A 67 -10.18 -25.07 -0.64
C PHE A 67 -11.54 -24.50 -1.02
N ALA A 68 -11.78 -23.24 -0.69
CA ALA A 68 -12.98 -22.54 -1.07
C ALA A 68 -12.63 -21.14 -1.60
N VAL A 69 -13.40 -20.65 -2.57
CA VAL A 69 -13.36 -19.25 -3.00
C VAL A 69 -14.62 -18.58 -2.51
N LEU A 70 -14.45 -17.50 -1.76
CA LEU A 70 -15.53 -16.65 -1.25
C LEU A 70 -15.54 -15.34 -2.03
N ARG A 71 -16.73 -14.80 -2.23
CA ARG A 71 -16.97 -13.47 -2.80
C ARG A 71 -17.80 -12.65 -1.82
N LEU A 72 -17.25 -11.53 -1.36
CA LEU A 72 -17.93 -10.60 -0.49
C LEU A 72 -18.67 -9.52 -1.30
N THR A 73 -19.61 -8.84 -0.63
CA THR A 73 -20.49 -7.86 -1.28
C THR A 73 -19.78 -6.56 -1.68
N ASP A 74 -18.61 -6.26 -1.11
CA ASP A 74 -17.75 -5.13 -1.49
C ASP A 74 -16.87 -5.44 -2.71
N GLY A 75 -16.97 -6.65 -3.25
CA GLY A 75 -16.17 -7.16 -4.36
C GLY A 75 -14.89 -7.88 -3.95
N THR A 76 -14.58 -7.98 -2.65
CA THR A 76 -13.46 -8.79 -2.15
C THR A 76 -13.66 -10.25 -2.57
N ARG A 77 -12.61 -10.86 -3.12
CA ARG A 77 -12.58 -12.30 -3.38
C ARG A 77 -11.43 -12.92 -2.62
N MET A 78 -11.68 -14.04 -1.95
CA MET A 78 -10.64 -14.73 -1.19
C MET A 78 -10.67 -16.23 -1.39
N THR A 79 -9.49 -16.84 -1.52
CA THR A 79 -9.32 -18.30 -1.54
C THR A 79 -8.83 -18.75 -0.17
N LEU A 80 -9.61 -19.61 0.49
CA LEU A 80 -9.23 -20.27 1.74
C LEU A 80 -8.43 -21.53 1.42
N ARG A 81 -7.22 -21.62 1.96
CA ARG A 81 -6.33 -22.78 1.82
C ARG A 81 -6.84 -24.00 2.60
N PRO A 82 -6.27 -25.20 2.34
CA PRO A 82 -6.45 -26.33 3.23
C PRO A 82 -6.05 -25.99 4.67
N ASN A 83 -6.72 -26.64 5.62
CA ASN A 83 -6.51 -26.47 7.07
C ASN A 83 -6.75 -25.05 7.61
N THR A 84 -7.39 -24.17 6.83
CA THR A 84 -7.70 -22.81 7.26
C THR A 84 -8.83 -22.78 8.28
N ALA A 85 -8.68 -21.94 9.30
CA ALA A 85 -9.79 -21.49 10.14
C ALA A 85 -9.75 -19.96 10.21
N ILE A 86 -10.77 -19.31 9.64
CA ILE A 86 -10.89 -17.85 9.59
C ILE A 86 -12.26 -17.44 10.12
N ARG A 87 -12.32 -16.40 10.94
CA ARG A 87 -13.57 -15.80 11.40
C ARG A 87 -13.76 -14.43 10.75
N PHE A 88 -15.00 -14.15 10.37
CA PHE A 88 -15.45 -12.84 9.92
C PHE A 88 -15.93 -12.07 11.15
N ASP A 89 -15.02 -11.41 11.87
CA ASP A 89 -15.34 -10.74 13.13
C ASP A 89 -16.41 -9.66 12.93
N GLU A 90 -16.22 -8.85 11.90
CA GLU A 90 -17.10 -7.76 11.53
C GLU A 90 -17.05 -7.54 10.02
N TYR A 91 -18.22 -7.29 9.44
CA TYR A 91 -18.33 -6.88 8.06
C TYR A 91 -19.51 -5.92 7.92
N ALA A 92 -19.25 -4.74 7.39
CA ALA A 92 -20.24 -3.72 7.06
C ALA A 92 -19.82 -3.06 5.75
N TYR A 93 -20.77 -2.94 4.82
CA TYR A 93 -20.53 -2.28 3.54
C TYR A 93 -21.78 -1.53 3.08
N LYS A 94 -21.68 -0.21 2.93
CA LYS A 94 -22.80 0.67 2.56
C LYS A 94 -24.02 0.49 3.47
N GLU A 95 -23.78 0.26 4.76
CA GLU A 95 -24.83 0.25 5.78
C GLU A 95 -25.13 1.68 6.24
N PRO A 96 -26.40 2.11 6.34
CA PRO A 96 -26.74 3.49 6.71
C PRO A 96 -26.17 3.95 8.05
N ASP A 97 -26.10 3.04 9.02
CA ASP A 97 -25.79 3.34 10.43
C ASP A 97 -24.43 2.81 10.88
N LYS A 98 -23.60 2.28 9.95
CA LYS A 98 -22.29 1.75 10.29
C LYS A 98 -21.23 2.18 9.28
N PRO A 99 -20.03 2.57 9.76
CA PRO A 99 -18.91 2.77 8.85
C PRO A 99 -18.58 1.44 8.15
N ASP A 100 -18.11 1.54 6.91
CA ASP A 100 -17.59 0.40 6.17
C ASP A 100 -16.45 -0.26 6.98
N GLY A 101 -16.45 -1.58 7.05
CA GLY A 101 -15.51 -2.36 7.85
C GLY A 101 -15.42 -3.80 7.37
N PHE A 102 -14.20 -4.32 7.33
CA PHE A 102 -13.90 -5.71 7.00
C PHE A 102 -12.80 -6.23 7.93
N PHE A 103 -13.22 -6.83 9.05
CA PHE A 103 -12.34 -7.35 10.08
C PHE A 103 -12.45 -8.85 10.16
N THR A 104 -11.30 -9.52 10.07
CA THR A 104 -11.22 -10.99 10.08
C THR A 104 -10.13 -11.47 11.03
N SER A 105 -10.29 -12.68 11.54
CA SER A 105 -9.30 -13.36 12.39
C SER A 105 -8.92 -14.69 11.77
N LEU A 106 -7.68 -14.84 11.32
CA LEU A 106 -7.11 -16.09 10.84
C LEU A 106 -6.42 -16.83 12.00
N PHE A 107 -6.95 -17.98 12.38
CA PHE A 107 -6.42 -18.77 13.50
C PHE A 107 -5.36 -19.78 13.06
N LYS A 108 -5.48 -20.33 11.85
CA LYS A 108 -4.52 -21.27 11.24
C LYS A 108 -4.72 -21.36 9.73
N GLY A 109 -3.74 -21.95 9.04
CA GLY A 109 -3.76 -22.15 7.59
C GLY A 109 -3.44 -20.85 6.86
N GLY A 110 -4.16 -20.54 5.80
CA GLY A 110 -3.99 -19.25 5.12
C GLY A 110 -5.06 -18.89 4.12
N VAL A 111 -4.92 -17.69 3.59
CA VAL A 111 -5.83 -17.04 2.68
C VAL A 111 -5.05 -16.36 1.57
N ARG A 112 -5.62 -16.38 0.37
CA ARG A 112 -5.25 -15.48 -0.73
C ARG A 112 -6.40 -14.51 -0.94
N MET A 113 -6.16 -13.22 -1.08
CA MET A 113 -7.22 -12.23 -1.08
C MET A 113 -6.95 -11.11 -2.08
N VAL A 114 -7.95 -10.83 -2.92
CA VAL A 114 -8.02 -9.62 -3.74
C VAL A 114 -9.10 -8.74 -3.14
N THR A 115 -8.69 -7.59 -2.62
CA THR A 115 -9.57 -6.72 -1.84
C THR A 115 -10.55 -5.93 -2.69
N GLY A 116 -11.76 -5.76 -2.17
CA GLY A 116 -12.84 -4.95 -2.73
C GLY A 116 -12.75 -3.48 -2.36
N LEU A 117 -13.90 -2.80 -2.42
CA LEU A 117 -13.99 -1.35 -2.28
C LEU A 117 -13.64 -0.85 -0.88
N ILE A 118 -13.95 -1.60 0.19
CA ILE A 118 -13.69 -1.17 1.57
C ILE A 118 -12.21 -0.83 1.76
N ALA A 119 -11.32 -1.76 1.42
CA ALA A 119 -9.87 -1.58 1.60
C ALA A 119 -9.28 -0.50 0.67
N LYS A 120 -9.93 -0.21 -0.46
CA LYS A 120 -9.47 0.78 -1.45
C LYS A 120 -9.86 2.20 -1.07
N THR A 121 -11.06 2.39 -0.50
CA THR A 121 -11.56 3.73 -0.14
C THR A 121 -11.22 4.11 1.30
N SER A 122 -11.06 3.11 2.17
CA SER A 122 -10.89 3.30 3.62
C SER A 122 -9.71 2.46 4.12
N PRO A 123 -8.46 2.98 4.07
CA PRO A 123 -7.24 2.21 4.37
C PRO A 123 -7.17 1.62 5.79
N THR A 124 -7.95 2.12 6.74
CA THR A 124 -8.01 1.60 8.12
C THR A 124 -9.21 0.68 8.36
N ALA A 125 -10.09 0.51 7.37
CA ALA A 125 -11.34 -0.24 7.51
C ALA A 125 -11.19 -1.73 7.16
N ALA A 126 -10.00 -2.19 6.75
CA ALA A 126 -9.76 -3.59 6.44
C ALA A 126 -8.55 -4.12 7.23
N ARG A 127 -8.76 -5.20 8.00
CA ARG A 127 -7.67 -5.85 8.74
C ARG A 127 -7.88 -7.36 8.88
N LEU A 128 -6.76 -8.07 8.89
CA LEU A 128 -6.68 -9.49 9.19
C LEU A 128 -5.85 -9.68 10.46
N THR A 129 -6.50 -10.08 11.54
CA THR A 129 -5.86 -10.41 12.81
C THR A 129 -5.43 -11.87 12.80
N THR A 130 -4.30 -12.15 13.45
CA THR A 130 -3.75 -13.49 13.68
C THR A 130 -3.36 -13.61 15.16
N PRO A 131 -3.01 -14.80 15.66
CA PRO A 131 -2.58 -14.94 17.06
C PRO A 131 -1.36 -14.07 17.43
N THR A 132 -0.49 -13.76 16.46
CA THR A 132 0.78 -13.04 16.72
C THR A 132 0.82 -11.62 16.15
N ALA A 133 -0.04 -11.27 15.19
CA ALA A 133 0.00 -9.97 14.53
C ALA A 133 -1.33 -9.52 13.92
N THR A 134 -1.40 -8.22 13.64
CA THR A 134 -2.45 -7.62 12.80
C THR A 134 -1.87 -7.22 11.46
N VAL A 135 -2.53 -7.64 10.38
CA VAL A 135 -2.28 -7.19 9.01
C VAL A 135 -3.27 -6.09 8.67
N GLY A 136 -2.80 -4.85 8.53
CA GLY A 136 -3.59 -3.72 8.04
C GLY A 136 -3.61 -3.70 6.51
N ILE A 137 -4.79 -3.69 5.91
CA ILE A 137 -4.99 -3.94 4.48
C ILE A 137 -5.37 -2.63 3.77
N ARG A 138 -4.55 -2.18 2.81
CA ARG A 138 -4.70 -0.86 2.15
C ARG A 138 -4.78 -0.97 0.63
N GLY A 139 -5.74 -1.77 0.17
CA GLY A 139 -5.92 -2.14 -1.22
C GLY A 139 -4.79 -3.07 -1.68
N THR A 140 -5.09 -4.33 -1.96
CA THR A 140 -4.05 -5.30 -2.37
C THR A 140 -4.63 -6.61 -2.92
N ASP A 141 -3.82 -7.27 -3.74
CA ASP A 141 -3.80 -8.73 -3.90
C ASP A 141 -2.69 -9.27 -3.00
N PHE A 142 -3.04 -10.07 -1.99
CA PHE A 142 -2.07 -10.61 -1.04
C PHE A 142 -2.36 -12.02 -0.57
N ASP A 143 -1.31 -12.66 -0.08
CA ASP A 143 -1.37 -13.95 0.58
C ASP A 143 -0.99 -13.79 2.05
N ALA A 144 -1.74 -14.40 2.95
CA ALA A 144 -1.36 -14.53 4.37
C ALA A 144 -1.45 -16.00 4.77
N ARG A 145 -0.39 -16.52 5.39
CA ARG A 145 -0.31 -17.92 5.83
C ARG A 145 0.38 -18.03 7.18
N ILE A 146 -0.28 -18.68 8.13
CA ILE A 146 0.31 -19.12 9.39
C ILE A 146 0.92 -20.50 9.13
N CYS A 147 2.23 -20.53 9.02
CA CYS A 147 3.04 -21.70 8.73
C CYS A 147 3.39 -22.46 10.00
N GLY A 148 3.14 -23.78 9.97
CA GLY A 148 3.83 -24.77 10.81
C GLY A 148 4.93 -25.45 10.00
N THR A 149 5.06 -26.77 10.15
CA THR A 149 5.98 -27.60 9.35
C THR A 149 5.46 -27.87 7.93
N ASP A 150 4.22 -27.49 7.63
CA ASP A 150 3.56 -27.70 6.34
C ASP A 150 4.15 -26.83 5.23
N CYS A 151 4.59 -25.60 5.54
CA CYS A 151 5.18 -24.70 4.56
C CYS A 151 6.52 -25.22 4.01
N ALA A 152 7.36 -25.80 4.87
CA ALA A 152 8.60 -26.46 4.45
C ALA A 152 8.33 -27.63 3.48
N THR A 153 7.25 -28.39 3.73
CA THR A 153 6.84 -29.50 2.87
C THR A 153 6.37 -29.01 1.50
N ASP A 154 5.63 -27.90 1.47
CA ASP A 154 5.16 -27.31 0.21
C ASP A 154 6.32 -26.68 -0.58
N ALA A 155 7.24 -26.00 0.09
CA ALA A 155 8.48 -25.48 -0.49
C ALA A 155 9.29 -26.58 -1.18
N GLY A 156 9.50 -27.71 -0.49
CA GLY A 156 10.27 -28.85 -1.02
C GLY A 156 9.66 -29.52 -2.27
N ARG A 157 8.40 -29.22 -2.61
CA ARG A 157 7.75 -29.70 -3.85
C ARG A 157 8.05 -28.80 -5.06
N ILE A 158 8.64 -27.64 -4.85
CA ILE A 158 8.89 -26.64 -5.89
C ILE A 158 10.35 -26.72 -6.33
N ALA A 159 10.57 -27.08 -7.59
CA ALA A 159 11.90 -27.23 -8.17
C ALA A 159 12.47 -25.92 -8.76
N GLN A 160 12.05 -24.77 -8.24
CA GLN A 160 12.51 -23.44 -8.69
C GLN A 160 13.38 -22.80 -7.61
N PRO A 161 14.50 -22.17 -7.97
CA PRO A 161 15.27 -21.39 -7.03
C PRO A 161 14.47 -20.15 -6.63
N SER A 162 14.41 -19.87 -5.32
CA SER A 162 13.76 -18.67 -4.82
C SER A 162 14.52 -17.44 -5.31
N GLY A 163 13.81 -16.47 -5.89
CA GLY A 163 14.39 -15.21 -6.37
C GLY A 163 14.40 -14.13 -5.30
N PRO A 164 15.27 -13.11 -5.40
CA PRO A 164 15.20 -11.97 -4.49
C PRO A 164 13.82 -11.33 -4.57
N ALA A 165 13.33 -10.82 -3.43
CA ALA A 165 12.09 -10.07 -3.36
C ALA A 165 12.18 -8.87 -4.32
N ASN A 166 11.17 -8.72 -5.16
CA ASN A 166 11.13 -7.64 -6.15
C ASN A 166 10.67 -6.34 -5.48
N VAL A 167 11.59 -5.66 -4.79
CA VAL A 167 11.33 -4.35 -4.18
C VAL A 167 11.15 -3.30 -5.27
N ALA A 168 9.91 -3.10 -5.69
CA ALA A 168 9.58 -2.17 -6.77
C ALA A 168 9.50 -0.70 -6.30
N ALA A 169 9.33 -0.48 -4.99
CA ALA A 169 9.19 0.87 -4.43
C ALA A 169 10.52 1.65 -4.52
N SER A 170 10.45 2.87 -5.05
CA SER A 170 11.57 3.83 -5.05
C SER A 170 11.73 4.52 -3.71
N ALA A 171 10.60 4.89 -3.11
CA ALA A 171 10.52 5.60 -1.84
C ALA A 171 9.36 5.11 -0.98
N ARG A 172 9.40 5.48 0.29
CA ARG A 172 8.30 5.33 1.26
C ARG A 172 8.02 6.65 1.93
N VAL A 173 6.76 6.87 2.29
CA VAL A 173 6.32 8.05 3.03
C VAL A 173 6.71 7.89 4.50
N ALA A 174 7.64 8.70 4.97
CA ALA A 174 8.12 8.69 6.35
C ALA A 174 7.31 9.59 7.29
N ALA A 175 6.67 10.63 6.75
CA ALA A 175 5.75 11.49 7.48
C ALA A 175 4.73 12.06 6.49
N LEU A 176 3.48 12.19 6.95
CA LEU A 176 2.39 12.70 6.13
C LEU A 176 1.48 13.61 6.96
N LEU A 177 1.16 14.79 6.42
CA LEU A 177 0.04 15.60 6.89
C LEU A 177 -0.90 15.83 5.72
N GLY A 178 -2.19 15.57 5.93
CA GLY A 178 -3.22 15.74 4.90
C GLY A 178 -3.19 14.68 3.79
N PRO A 179 -4.12 14.75 2.81
CA PRO A 179 -4.20 13.79 1.71
C PRO A 179 -2.99 13.82 0.77
N LEU A 180 -2.53 12.64 0.38
CA LEU A 180 -1.53 12.42 -0.66
C LEU A 180 -2.07 11.37 -1.64
N SER A 181 -2.08 11.69 -2.94
CA SER A 181 -2.40 10.72 -3.98
C SER A 181 -1.17 10.36 -4.80
N ALA A 182 -1.09 9.12 -5.25
CA ALA A 182 -0.18 8.69 -6.32
C ALA A 182 -1.00 8.38 -7.57
N VAL A 183 -0.56 8.88 -8.72
CA VAL A 183 -1.14 8.63 -10.03
C VAL A 183 -0.12 7.84 -10.86
N ALA A 184 -0.46 6.60 -11.19
CA ALA A 184 0.37 5.75 -12.03
C ALA A 184 0.45 6.29 -13.48
N PRO A 185 1.45 5.89 -14.28
CA PRO A 185 1.55 6.27 -15.69
C PRO A 185 0.29 5.94 -16.52
N GLY A 186 -0.45 4.89 -16.14
CA GLY A 186 -1.73 4.52 -16.75
C GLY A 186 -2.94 5.34 -16.31
N GLY A 187 -2.77 6.35 -15.45
CA GLY A 187 -3.83 7.22 -14.94
C GLY A 187 -4.57 6.70 -13.71
N GLU A 188 -4.27 5.47 -13.24
CA GLU A 188 -4.85 4.95 -12.00
C GLU A 188 -4.38 5.79 -10.81
N ARG A 189 -5.36 6.25 -10.01
CA ARG A 189 -5.12 7.08 -8.83
C ARG A 189 -5.37 6.26 -7.56
N ARG A 190 -4.44 6.33 -6.61
CA ARG A 190 -4.57 5.73 -5.28
C ARG A 190 -4.22 6.71 -4.18
N ASN A 191 -4.85 6.54 -3.02
CA ASN A 191 -4.44 7.25 -1.80
C ASN A 191 -3.13 6.66 -1.27
N VAL A 192 -2.25 7.51 -0.74
CA VAL A 192 -0.99 7.11 -0.11
C VAL A 192 -1.02 7.59 1.33
N ILE A 193 -0.58 6.72 2.23
CA ILE A 193 -0.49 7.01 3.66
C ILE A 193 0.96 6.92 4.13
N GLU A 194 1.21 7.24 5.40
CA GLU A 194 2.49 6.97 6.05
C GLU A 194 2.88 5.48 5.94
N GLY A 195 4.16 5.19 5.70
CA GLY A 195 4.68 3.86 5.37
C GLY A 195 4.44 3.41 3.92
N GLY A 196 3.51 4.08 3.23
CA GLY A 196 3.08 3.74 1.87
C GLY A 196 4.20 3.85 0.83
N PRO A 197 4.27 2.93 -0.14
CA PRO A 197 5.29 2.94 -1.18
C PRO A 197 4.98 3.98 -2.27
N VAL A 198 6.05 4.45 -2.90
CA VAL A 198 6.04 5.28 -4.12
C VAL A 198 6.84 4.55 -5.20
N TYR A 199 6.26 4.38 -6.38
CA TYR A 199 6.84 3.63 -7.49
C TYR A 199 7.41 4.56 -8.59
N PRO A 200 8.38 4.08 -9.39
CA PRO A 200 8.86 4.82 -10.56
C PRO A 200 7.70 5.16 -11.52
N GLY A 201 7.77 6.36 -12.09
CA GLY A 201 6.77 6.91 -13.01
C GLY A 201 5.53 7.51 -12.35
N GLU A 202 5.31 7.29 -11.04
CA GLU A 202 4.16 7.88 -10.35
C GLU A 202 4.28 9.40 -10.18
N ILE A 203 3.16 10.10 -10.36
CA ILE A 203 2.99 11.49 -9.96
C ILE A 203 2.34 11.51 -8.57
N LEU A 204 3.02 12.11 -7.62
CA LEU A 204 2.50 12.42 -6.30
C LEU A 204 1.82 13.79 -6.31
N GLU A 205 0.61 13.84 -5.74
CA GLU A 205 -0.20 15.05 -5.64
C GLU A 205 -0.59 15.32 -4.18
N THR A 206 -0.16 16.46 -3.65
CA THR A 206 -0.54 16.94 -2.32
C THR A 206 -1.70 17.94 -2.41
N SER A 207 -2.57 17.92 -1.42
CA SER A 207 -3.64 18.92 -1.27
C SER A 207 -3.11 20.30 -0.84
N SER A 208 -4.01 21.27 -0.66
CA SER A 208 -3.69 22.64 -0.22
C SER A 208 -3.06 22.76 1.17
N ASN A 209 -3.26 21.75 2.00
CA ASN A 209 -2.72 21.62 3.34
C ASN A 209 -1.88 20.35 3.49
N GLY A 210 -1.64 19.64 2.37
CA GLY A 210 -0.98 18.35 2.35
C GLY A 210 0.53 18.50 2.22
N HIS A 211 1.32 17.75 2.97
CA HIS A 211 2.74 17.59 2.67
C HIS A 211 3.20 16.21 3.09
N ALA A 212 4.25 15.72 2.43
CA ALA A 212 4.79 14.41 2.71
C ALA A 212 6.32 14.44 2.70
N VAL A 213 6.92 13.65 3.58
CA VAL A 213 8.36 13.42 3.60
C VAL A 213 8.59 12.03 3.05
N LEU A 214 9.30 11.95 1.93
CA LEU A 214 9.64 10.72 1.23
C LEU A 214 11.08 10.36 1.58
N VAL A 215 11.32 9.07 1.80
CA VAL A 215 12.67 8.52 1.96
C VAL A 215 12.87 7.46 0.89
N PHE A 216 13.90 7.64 0.06
CA PHE A 216 14.25 6.77 -1.05
C PHE A 216 15.24 5.69 -0.59
N ARG A 217 15.36 4.60 -1.37
CA ARG A 217 16.24 3.47 -1.04
C ARG A 217 17.72 3.82 -0.91
N ASP A 218 18.17 4.90 -1.56
CA ASP A 218 19.54 5.42 -1.49
C ASP A 218 19.73 6.43 -0.35
N ASN A 219 18.72 6.60 0.50
CA ASN A 219 18.65 7.57 1.59
C ASN A 219 18.51 9.04 1.13
N THR A 220 18.18 9.29 -0.14
CA THR A 220 17.64 10.59 -0.56
C THR A 220 16.35 10.86 0.20
N LYS A 221 16.16 12.08 0.70
CA LYS A 221 14.93 12.50 1.36
C LYS A 221 14.32 13.69 0.65
N VAL A 222 13.01 13.64 0.41
CA VAL A 222 12.27 14.70 -0.28
C VAL A 222 11.05 15.09 0.52
N THR A 223 10.96 16.34 0.95
CA THR A 223 9.70 16.90 1.45
C THR A 223 8.96 17.51 0.26
N VAL A 224 7.81 16.97 -0.12
CA VAL A 224 6.88 17.60 -1.08
C VAL A 224 5.93 18.51 -0.33
N GLN A 225 5.82 19.77 -0.76
CA GLN A 225 5.06 20.82 -0.08
C GLN A 225 3.57 20.77 -0.45
N PRO A 226 2.70 21.63 0.14
CA PRO A 226 1.32 21.77 -0.34
C PRO A 226 1.22 22.14 -1.82
N HIS A 227 0.10 21.77 -2.45
CA HIS A 227 -0.17 22.05 -3.86
C HIS A 227 0.92 21.60 -4.84
N THR A 228 1.57 20.48 -4.53
CA THR A 228 2.72 19.99 -5.28
C THR A 228 2.34 18.83 -6.18
N GLN A 229 2.81 18.87 -7.41
CA GLN A 229 2.83 17.74 -8.34
C GLN A 229 4.29 17.34 -8.57
N PHE A 230 4.68 16.21 -7.99
CA PHE A 230 6.05 15.71 -8.00
C PHE A 230 6.07 14.31 -8.60
N ARG A 231 6.89 14.08 -9.61
CA ARG A 231 7.04 12.77 -10.24
C ARG A 231 8.41 12.18 -9.95
N VAL A 232 8.41 10.90 -9.60
CA VAL A 232 9.63 10.07 -9.61
C VAL A 232 9.82 9.56 -11.03
N GLU A 233 10.50 10.33 -11.88
CA GLU A 233 10.67 10.00 -13.30
C GLU A 233 11.53 8.73 -13.48
N ASN A 234 12.68 8.67 -12.80
CA ASN A 234 13.54 7.50 -12.80
C ASN A 234 14.26 7.36 -11.46
N PHE A 235 14.30 6.14 -10.93
CA PHE A 235 15.06 5.83 -9.73
C PHE A 235 15.70 4.46 -9.89
N VAL A 236 17.01 4.45 -10.10
CA VAL A 236 17.84 3.25 -10.18
C VAL A 236 18.83 3.31 -9.04
N TYR A 237 18.83 2.28 -8.20
CA TYR A 237 19.77 2.17 -7.10
C TYR A 237 19.99 0.71 -6.74
N ASN A 238 21.26 0.32 -6.69
CA ASN A 238 21.74 -0.92 -6.13
C ASN A 238 22.71 -0.58 -4.99
N ARG A 239 22.59 -1.27 -3.84
CA ARG A 239 23.41 -0.99 -2.65
C ARG A 239 24.86 -1.47 -2.83
N GLU A 240 25.07 -2.58 -3.52
CA GLU A 240 26.39 -3.13 -3.85
C GLU A 240 27.11 -2.29 -4.92
N SER A 241 26.37 -1.56 -5.76
CA SER A 241 26.93 -0.70 -6.83
C SER A 241 26.19 0.65 -6.92
N PRO A 242 26.36 1.55 -5.93
CA PRO A 242 25.68 2.85 -5.91
C PRO A 242 26.04 3.77 -7.07
N SER A 243 27.25 3.63 -7.64
CA SER A 243 27.75 4.44 -8.76
C SER A 243 26.92 4.29 -10.03
N ASP A 244 26.26 3.15 -10.20
CA ASP A 244 25.46 2.82 -11.38
C ASP A 244 24.04 3.37 -11.25
N GLY A 245 23.70 3.93 -10.08
CA GLY A 245 22.41 4.52 -9.80
C GLY A 245 22.14 5.80 -10.59
N SER A 246 20.85 6.13 -10.71
CA SER A 246 20.36 7.36 -11.34
C SER A 246 19.10 7.82 -10.63
N VAL A 247 19.02 9.12 -10.33
CA VAL A 247 17.87 9.72 -9.64
C VAL A 247 17.39 10.90 -10.47
N ILE A 248 16.22 10.76 -11.08
CA ILE A 248 15.59 11.81 -11.88
C ILE A 248 14.21 12.09 -11.29
N PHE A 249 14.03 13.32 -10.84
CA PHE A 249 12.77 13.82 -10.33
C PHE A 249 12.24 14.92 -11.22
N ASN A 250 10.92 15.02 -11.35
CA ASN A 250 10.28 16.12 -12.05
C ASN A 250 9.32 16.84 -11.09
N LEU A 251 9.57 18.11 -10.80
CA LEU A 251 8.66 18.98 -10.08
C LEU A 251 7.82 19.76 -11.11
N LEU A 252 6.58 19.32 -11.31
CA LEU A 252 5.68 19.93 -12.30
C LEU A 252 5.12 21.25 -11.78
N ARG A 253 4.83 21.32 -10.49
CA ARG A 253 4.31 22.50 -9.77
C ARG A 253 4.55 22.36 -8.28
N GLY A 254 4.65 23.48 -7.59
CA GLY A 254 4.64 23.57 -6.13
C GLY A 254 6.05 23.66 -5.60
N GLY A 255 6.29 23.08 -4.43
CA GLY A 255 7.58 23.14 -3.75
C GLY A 255 8.08 21.77 -3.34
N MET A 256 9.40 21.59 -3.37
CA MET A 256 10.04 20.44 -2.76
C MET A 256 11.33 20.85 -2.06
N ARG A 257 11.65 20.15 -0.97
CA ARG A 257 12.94 20.23 -0.28
C ARG A 257 13.62 18.88 -0.47
N VAL A 258 14.86 18.87 -0.94
CA VAL A 258 15.59 17.63 -1.20
C VAL A 258 16.89 17.61 -0.45
N LEU A 259 17.17 16.48 0.19
CA LEU A 259 18.48 16.11 0.68
C LEU A 259 18.95 14.86 -0.07
N THR A 260 20.07 14.97 -0.76
CA THR A 260 20.54 13.88 -1.62
C THR A 260 21.22 12.73 -0.86
N GLY A 261 20.98 11.52 -1.36
CA GLY A 261 21.46 10.27 -0.79
C GLY A 261 22.78 9.78 -1.40
N LEU A 262 23.00 8.46 -1.31
CA LEU A 262 24.23 7.80 -1.71
C LEU A 262 24.54 7.93 -3.22
N VAL A 263 23.53 7.95 -4.08
CA VAL A 263 23.74 8.19 -5.52
C VAL A 263 24.27 9.60 -5.75
N GLY A 264 23.67 10.60 -5.11
CA GLY A 264 24.12 12.00 -5.22
C GLY A 264 25.51 12.25 -4.65
N ARG A 265 25.91 11.51 -3.60
CA ARG A 265 27.27 11.58 -3.04
C ARG A 265 28.33 10.93 -3.92
N SER A 266 28.01 9.78 -4.52
CA SER A 266 28.97 9.02 -5.34
C SER A 266 29.08 9.54 -6.77
N ARG A 267 27.96 9.99 -7.35
CA ARG A 267 27.87 10.44 -8.74
C ARG A 267 26.89 11.62 -8.88
N PRO A 268 27.27 12.85 -8.49
CA PRO A 268 26.36 14.00 -8.45
C PRO A 268 25.64 14.28 -9.78
N GLN A 269 26.30 14.06 -10.92
CA GLN A 269 25.74 14.19 -12.27
C GLN A 269 24.63 13.17 -12.60
N ALA A 270 24.45 12.15 -11.77
CA ALA A 270 23.37 11.16 -11.86
C ALA A 270 22.06 11.65 -11.24
N VAL A 271 22.09 12.76 -10.50
CA VAL A 271 20.94 13.32 -9.83
C VAL A 271 20.49 14.57 -10.57
N ARG A 272 19.24 14.55 -11.05
CA ARG A 272 18.63 15.67 -11.78
C ARG A 272 17.22 15.91 -11.26
N MET A 273 16.87 17.17 -11.09
CA MET A 273 15.54 17.60 -10.70
C MET A 273 15.02 18.57 -11.75
N THR A 274 14.14 18.09 -12.62
CA THR A 274 13.60 18.89 -13.72
C THR A 274 12.39 19.67 -13.26
N THR A 275 12.28 20.90 -13.72
CA THR A 275 11.09 21.75 -13.60
C THR A 275 10.69 22.20 -15.01
N PRO A 276 9.53 22.88 -15.19
CA PRO A 276 9.11 23.40 -16.48
C PRO A 276 10.09 24.42 -17.10
N THR A 277 10.93 25.08 -16.30
CA THR A 277 11.85 26.13 -16.79
C THR A 277 13.33 25.82 -16.64
N ALA A 278 13.73 24.80 -15.85
CA ALA A 278 15.13 24.49 -15.61
C ALA A 278 15.36 23.02 -15.24
N THR A 279 16.62 22.59 -15.30
CA THR A 279 17.09 21.42 -14.56
C THR A 279 17.92 21.89 -13.37
N VAL A 280 17.60 21.40 -12.18
CA VAL A 280 18.40 21.60 -10.97
C VAL A 280 19.28 20.38 -10.76
N GLY A 281 20.59 20.59 -10.81
CA GLY A 281 21.61 19.63 -10.42
C GLY A 281 22.08 19.86 -8.98
N ILE A 282 22.87 18.92 -8.48
CA ILE A 282 23.45 18.97 -7.13
C ILE A 282 24.94 18.63 -7.15
N ARG A 283 25.67 19.17 -6.18
CA ARG A 283 27.03 18.81 -5.80
C ARG A 283 27.08 18.68 -4.27
N GLY A 284 26.59 17.54 -3.77
CA GLY A 284 26.57 17.21 -2.34
C GLY A 284 25.50 17.94 -1.51
N THR A 285 24.27 18.05 -2.02
CA THR A 285 23.42 19.21 -1.68
C THR A 285 22.10 18.88 -1.00
N GLY A 286 21.70 19.79 -0.11
CA GLY A 286 20.35 20.07 0.33
C GLY A 286 19.80 21.33 -0.34
N VAL A 287 18.74 21.19 -1.16
CA VAL A 287 18.13 22.30 -1.91
C VAL A 287 16.63 22.38 -1.65
N ASP A 288 16.12 23.61 -1.61
CA ASP A 288 14.70 23.91 -1.71
C ASP A 288 14.42 24.42 -3.13
N ILE A 289 13.43 23.82 -3.80
CA ILE A 289 13.04 24.13 -5.18
C ILE A 289 11.57 24.48 -5.18
N VAL A 290 11.21 25.60 -5.80
CA VAL A 290 9.83 26.01 -6.03
C VAL A 290 9.63 26.20 -7.52
N SER A 291 8.57 25.59 -8.07
CA SER A 291 8.16 25.69 -9.46
C SER A 291 6.74 26.23 -9.55
N GLU A 292 6.60 27.42 -10.10
CA GLU A 292 5.33 28.06 -10.34
C GLU A 292 5.16 28.17 -11.86
N PRO A 293 4.54 27.19 -12.57
CA PRO A 293 4.48 27.19 -14.03
C PRO A 293 3.53 28.25 -14.62
N ASP A 294 2.53 28.71 -13.86
CA ASP A 294 1.50 29.64 -14.38
C ASP A 294 1.70 31.09 -13.91
N SER A 295 2.55 31.30 -12.90
CA SER A 295 2.76 32.59 -12.25
C SER A 295 4.17 32.64 -11.71
N CYS A 296 4.69 33.81 -11.37
CA CYS A 296 5.91 33.88 -10.59
C CYS A 296 5.78 34.97 -9.54
N ALA A 297 5.80 34.59 -8.26
CA ALA A 297 5.60 35.49 -7.13
C ALA A 297 6.83 36.36 -6.80
N VAL A 298 7.55 36.86 -7.82
CA VAL A 298 8.66 37.81 -7.66
C VAL A 298 8.48 39.04 -8.55
N PRO A 299 8.99 40.21 -8.13
CA PRO A 299 9.03 41.39 -8.99
C PRO A 299 9.77 41.10 -10.31
N GLY A 300 9.10 41.37 -11.44
CA GLY A 300 9.64 41.10 -12.78
C GLY A 300 9.63 39.64 -13.21
N GLY A 301 8.99 38.74 -12.45
CA GLY A 301 8.84 37.34 -12.84
C GLY A 301 7.95 37.18 -14.08
N ALA A 302 8.38 36.34 -15.02
CA ALA A 302 7.56 35.97 -16.18
C ALA A 302 6.51 34.91 -15.83
N ALA A 303 5.67 34.54 -16.81
CA ALA A 303 4.78 33.38 -16.67
C ALA A 303 5.62 32.10 -16.63
N GLY A 304 5.69 31.45 -15.47
CA GLY A 304 6.46 30.23 -15.27
C GLY A 304 7.85 30.48 -14.72
N CYS A 305 8.15 30.09 -13.47
CA CYS A 305 9.51 30.21 -12.94
C CYS A 305 9.93 29.05 -12.03
N THR A 306 11.25 28.88 -11.93
CA THR A 306 11.89 27.95 -11.01
C THR A 306 12.79 28.73 -10.08
N MET A 307 12.55 28.61 -8.78
CA MET A 307 13.38 29.20 -7.75
C MET A 307 14.13 28.12 -6.99
N VAL A 308 15.38 28.38 -6.66
CA VAL A 308 16.25 27.46 -5.93
C VAL A 308 16.91 28.19 -4.78
N ALA A 309 16.90 27.56 -3.61
CA ALA A 309 17.65 27.99 -2.44
C ALA A 309 18.47 26.81 -1.92
N THR A 310 19.79 27.02 -1.78
CA THR A 310 20.69 25.97 -1.27
C THR A 310 20.94 26.19 0.21
N TRP A 311 20.75 25.15 1.02
CA TRP A 311 20.97 25.17 2.47
C TRP A 311 22.07 24.21 2.95
N ASP A 312 22.53 23.31 2.08
CA ASP A 312 23.71 22.46 2.30
C ASP A 312 24.39 22.19 0.96
N GLY A 313 25.73 22.26 0.87
CA GLY A 313 26.49 22.05 -0.37
C GLY A 313 26.34 23.14 -1.45
N GLU A 314 26.30 22.74 -2.72
CA GLU A 314 26.10 23.64 -3.87
C GLU A 314 25.03 23.09 -4.82
N GLY A 315 23.96 23.87 -5.05
CA GLY A 315 22.97 23.59 -6.08
C GLY A 315 23.45 24.13 -7.43
N VAL A 316 22.94 23.61 -8.54
CA VAL A 316 23.27 24.12 -9.87
C VAL A 316 21.99 24.29 -10.67
N LEU A 317 21.73 25.49 -11.16
CA LEU A 317 20.67 25.74 -12.14
C LEU A 317 21.22 25.56 -13.55
N ASN A 318 20.64 24.65 -14.31
CA ASN A 318 20.94 24.45 -15.72
C ASN A 318 19.69 24.79 -16.56
N PRO A 319 19.69 25.94 -17.26
CA PRO A 319 18.57 26.35 -18.10
C PRO A 319 18.53 25.65 -19.47
N GLY A 320 19.53 24.83 -19.81
CA GLY A 320 19.68 24.15 -21.10
C GLY A 320 20.12 25.04 -22.26
N THR A 321 19.84 26.34 -22.18
CA THR A 321 20.15 27.35 -23.22
C THR A 321 21.32 28.27 -22.87
N ALA A 322 21.81 28.20 -21.63
CA ALA A 322 22.94 29.00 -21.13
C ALA A 322 23.85 28.14 -20.24
N ASN A 323 24.96 28.74 -19.80
CA ASN A 323 25.90 28.10 -18.88
C ASN A 323 25.22 27.71 -17.56
N GLU A 324 25.73 26.65 -16.93
CA GLU A 324 25.36 26.29 -15.56
C GLU A 324 25.55 27.48 -14.61
N PHE A 325 24.57 27.71 -13.74
CA PHE A 325 24.56 28.77 -12.76
C PHE A 325 24.68 28.15 -11.35
N PRO A 326 25.84 28.24 -10.69
CA PRO A 326 26.02 27.75 -9.33
C PRO A 326 25.17 28.51 -8.33
N VAL A 327 24.58 27.78 -7.39
CA VAL A 327 23.77 28.29 -6.28
C VAL A 327 24.36 27.73 -4.98
N PRO A 328 25.44 28.33 -4.46
CA PRO A 328 26.05 27.88 -3.21
C PRO A 328 25.14 28.17 -2.01
N THR A 329 25.44 27.57 -0.85
CA THR A 329 24.68 27.78 0.38
C THR A 329 24.43 29.25 0.69
N GLY A 330 23.18 29.60 0.99
CA GLY A 330 22.75 30.97 1.29
C GLY A 330 22.46 31.84 0.07
N VAL A 331 22.71 31.34 -1.14
CA VAL A 331 22.30 32.00 -2.39
C VAL A 331 20.90 31.53 -2.78
N PHE A 332 20.08 32.49 -3.17
CA PHE A 332 18.78 32.28 -3.77
C PHE A 332 18.88 32.63 -5.24
N ALA A 333 18.37 31.77 -6.11
CA ALA A 333 18.43 31.95 -7.55
C ALA A 333 17.07 31.67 -8.19
N ILE A 334 16.86 32.27 -9.36
CA ILE A 334 15.65 32.10 -10.15
C ILE A 334 15.99 31.92 -11.62
N GLN A 335 15.21 31.06 -12.26
CA GLN A 335 15.09 30.94 -13.70
C GLN A 335 13.67 31.36 -14.11
N ASP A 336 13.57 32.55 -14.71
CA ASP A 336 12.28 33.19 -15.06
C ASP A 336 11.59 32.55 -16.28
N SER A 337 12.28 31.79 -17.12
CA SER A 337 11.72 31.08 -18.29
C SER A 337 12.75 30.07 -18.84
N THR A 338 12.42 29.28 -19.85
CA THR A 338 13.41 28.37 -20.49
C THR A 338 14.49 29.09 -21.30
N THR A 339 14.32 30.38 -21.60
CA THR A 339 15.22 31.18 -22.45
C THR A 339 15.93 32.31 -21.72
N SER A 340 15.56 32.59 -20.47
CA SER A 340 16.23 33.62 -19.66
C SER A 340 17.59 33.14 -19.15
N ALA A 341 18.49 34.06 -18.83
CA ALA A 341 19.65 33.72 -18.02
C ALA A 341 19.22 33.57 -16.54
N PRO A 342 19.74 32.58 -15.79
CA PRO A 342 19.51 32.50 -14.35
C PRO A 342 20.08 33.74 -13.65
N ARG A 343 19.43 34.18 -12.56
CA ARG A 343 19.89 35.33 -11.75
C ARG A 343 19.71 35.06 -10.26
N THR A 344 20.49 35.77 -9.43
CA THR A 344 20.29 35.74 -7.98
C THR A 344 19.07 36.55 -7.55
N LEU A 345 18.52 36.19 -6.38
CA LEU A 345 17.49 36.92 -5.68
C LEU A 345 18.07 37.48 -4.36
N PRO A 346 18.60 38.72 -4.35
CA PRO A 346 19.15 39.33 -3.13
C PRO A 346 18.11 39.50 -2.01
N THR A 347 16.84 39.65 -2.38
CA THR A 347 15.71 39.67 -1.46
C THR A 347 14.77 38.52 -1.84
N PRO A 348 14.94 37.34 -1.23
CA PRO A 348 14.14 36.17 -1.59
C PRO A 348 12.67 36.36 -1.20
N PRO A 349 11.73 35.87 -2.02
CA PRO A 349 10.30 35.92 -1.70
C PRO A 349 9.97 35.02 -0.49
N PRO A 350 8.87 35.29 0.24
CA PRO A 350 8.45 34.50 1.40
C PRO A 350 8.36 32.99 1.13
N VAL A 351 8.01 32.57 -0.09
CA VAL A 351 7.89 31.15 -0.48
C VAL A 351 9.21 30.38 -0.36
N LEU A 352 10.37 31.05 -0.37
CA LEU A 352 11.69 30.42 -0.19
C LEU A 352 12.24 30.50 1.23
N ILE A 353 11.69 31.35 2.10
CA ILE A 353 12.22 31.59 3.45
C ILE A 353 11.26 31.17 4.56
N ASN A 354 9.94 31.26 4.32
CA ASN A 354 8.89 30.91 5.26
C ASN A 354 8.25 29.57 4.87
N ILE A 355 9.08 28.55 4.63
CA ILE A 355 8.61 27.23 4.21
C ILE A 355 8.02 26.50 5.43
N PRO A 356 6.69 26.24 5.46
CA PRO A 356 6.03 25.69 6.65
C PRO A 356 6.29 24.19 6.85
N THR A 357 6.82 23.50 5.84
CA THR A 357 7.08 22.07 5.88
C THR A 357 8.47 21.75 6.42
N PRO A 358 8.64 20.63 7.14
CA PRO A 358 9.92 20.27 7.74
C PRO A 358 11.01 20.10 6.69
N ARG A 359 12.25 20.42 7.06
CA ARG A 359 13.39 20.03 6.23
C ARG A 359 13.56 18.51 6.28
N PRO A 360 13.97 17.87 5.18
CA PRO A 360 14.09 16.42 5.14
C PRO A 360 15.13 15.86 6.15
N ASP A 361 16.17 16.61 6.47
CA ASP A 361 17.21 16.23 7.45
C ASP A 361 16.66 16.14 8.89
N THR A 362 15.66 16.95 9.23
CA THR A 362 15.07 16.99 10.58
C THR A 362 14.11 15.84 10.88
N VAL A 363 13.75 15.05 9.87
CA VAL A 363 12.82 13.92 10.02
C VAL A 363 13.61 12.65 10.34
N PRO A 364 13.39 12.02 11.51
CA PRO A 364 14.20 10.91 12.01
C PRO A 364 13.80 9.57 11.36
N ALA A 365 13.84 9.53 10.03
CA ALA A 365 13.60 8.34 9.23
C ALA A 365 14.81 8.05 8.34
N SER A 366 15.13 6.78 8.11
CA SER A 366 16.22 6.36 7.22
C SER A 366 15.77 5.27 6.24
N ALA A 367 16.50 5.14 5.14
CA ALA A 367 16.29 4.04 4.21
C ALA A 367 16.49 2.67 4.89
N GLU A 368 17.39 2.59 5.88
CA GLU A 368 17.60 1.37 6.64
C GLU A 368 16.35 0.96 7.43
N GLN A 369 15.72 1.90 8.14
CA GLN A 369 14.49 1.62 8.90
C GLN A 369 13.33 1.18 7.99
N LEU A 370 13.19 1.86 6.83
CA LEU A 370 12.03 1.67 5.95
C LEU A 370 12.20 0.57 4.91
N PHE A 371 13.44 0.16 4.59
CA PHE A 371 13.75 -0.82 3.54
C PHE A 371 14.63 -1.99 3.99
N SER A 372 15.03 -2.09 5.27
CA SER A 372 15.76 -3.27 5.79
C SER A 372 15.02 -4.58 5.53
N ALA A 373 15.74 -5.57 5.03
CA ALA A 373 15.23 -6.92 4.86
C ALA A 373 16.23 -7.91 5.44
N ASN A 374 15.73 -9.05 5.90
CA ASN A 374 16.50 -10.11 6.53
C ASN A 374 16.29 -11.42 5.77
N GLU A 375 17.33 -12.26 5.78
CA GLU A 375 17.17 -13.65 5.34
C GLU A 375 16.23 -14.37 6.31
N ILE A 376 15.36 -15.20 5.74
CA ILE A 376 14.45 -16.07 6.47
C ILE A 376 14.54 -17.47 5.87
N ASN A 377 14.28 -18.49 6.67
CA ASN A 377 14.21 -19.86 6.19
C ASN A 377 12.76 -20.18 5.82
N GLU A 378 12.53 -20.81 4.67
CA GLU A 378 11.19 -21.25 4.27
C GLU A 378 10.60 -22.31 5.21
N ALA A 379 11.44 -22.94 6.05
CA ALA A 379 11.04 -23.84 7.11
C ALA A 379 10.70 -23.16 8.44
N ASP A 380 10.85 -21.83 8.55
CA ASP A 380 10.53 -21.10 9.76
C ASP A 380 9.02 -21.15 10.05
N VAL A 381 8.70 -21.32 11.33
CA VAL A 381 7.32 -21.35 11.83
C VAL A 381 6.89 -19.93 12.18
N GLY A 382 5.76 -19.49 11.64
CA GLY A 382 5.30 -18.12 11.84
C GLY A 382 4.26 -17.67 10.82
N LEU A 383 3.93 -16.38 10.87
CA LEU A 383 3.07 -15.72 9.90
C LEU A 383 3.91 -15.18 8.74
N PHE A 384 3.57 -15.60 7.53
CA PHE A 384 4.08 -15.03 6.29
C PHE A 384 2.97 -14.23 5.59
N VAL A 385 3.32 -13.04 5.12
CA VAL A 385 2.41 -12.15 4.39
C VAL A 385 3.10 -11.66 3.12
N PHE A 386 2.59 -12.06 1.96
CA PHE A 386 3.15 -11.67 0.66
C PHE A 386 2.20 -10.71 -0.06
N SER A 387 2.68 -9.51 -0.39
CA SER A 387 1.92 -8.53 -1.16
C SER A 387 2.23 -8.69 -2.64
N ARG A 388 1.27 -9.16 -3.43
CA ARG A 388 1.39 -9.28 -4.89
C ARG A 388 1.17 -7.96 -5.58
N ASP A 389 0.31 -7.12 -5.01
CA ASP A 389 0.08 -5.74 -5.44
C ASP A 389 -0.40 -4.90 -4.26
N GLY A 390 -0.26 -3.58 -4.30
CA GLY A 390 -0.77 -2.69 -3.25
C GLY A 390 0.13 -2.56 -2.01
N HIS A 391 -0.48 -2.30 -0.84
CA HIS A 391 0.22 -1.97 0.41
C HIS A 391 -0.45 -2.63 1.62
N LEU A 392 0.39 -3.21 2.49
CA LEU A 392 0.00 -3.79 3.77
C LEU A 392 0.85 -3.22 4.89
N SER A 393 0.33 -3.19 6.10
CA SER A 393 1.16 -3.09 7.32
C SER A 393 1.07 -4.39 8.11
N LEU A 394 2.19 -4.86 8.64
CA LEU A 394 2.24 -5.99 9.56
C LEU A 394 2.70 -5.48 10.92
N THR A 395 1.84 -5.62 11.92
CA THR A 395 2.03 -5.04 13.26
C THR A 395 2.00 -6.12 14.34
N SER A 396 3.00 -6.13 15.22
CA SER A 396 3.13 -7.01 16.39
C SER A 396 3.57 -6.18 17.59
N GLY A 397 2.70 -6.05 18.59
CA GLY A 397 2.88 -5.10 19.70
C GLY A 397 3.08 -3.67 19.17
N ASP A 398 4.15 -3.01 19.61
CA ASP A 398 4.51 -1.65 19.18
C ASP A 398 5.35 -1.61 17.89
N LYS A 399 5.72 -2.77 17.33
CA LYS A 399 6.52 -2.86 16.11
C LYS A 399 5.61 -2.98 14.90
N SER A 400 5.92 -2.24 13.84
CA SER A 400 5.21 -2.31 12.57
C SER A 400 6.19 -2.23 11.40
N ILE A 401 5.91 -3.00 10.35
CA ILE A 401 6.60 -2.92 9.07
C ILE A 401 5.58 -2.80 7.93
N ASP A 402 5.92 -2.04 6.90
CA ASP A 402 5.10 -1.89 5.70
C ASP A 402 5.56 -2.83 4.60
N ILE A 403 4.64 -3.59 4.02
CA ILE A 403 4.88 -4.54 2.94
C ILE A 403 4.29 -3.97 1.64
N ALA A 404 5.17 -3.62 0.71
CA ALA A 404 4.83 -3.10 -0.61
C ALA A 404 4.70 -4.24 -1.63
N ARG A 405 4.24 -3.91 -2.83
CA ARG A 405 4.17 -4.86 -3.96
C ARG A 405 5.51 -5.57 -4.17
N GLY A 406 5.45 -6.90 -4.23
CA GLY A 406 6.61 -7.78 -4.44
C GLY A 406 7.39 -8.09 -3.18
N GLU A 407 7.00 -7.57 -2.01
CA GLU A 407 7.65 -7.84 -0.74
C GLU A 407 6.90 -8.89 0.08
N THR A 408 7.65 -9.58 0.93
CA THR A 408 7.12 -10.53 1.92
C THR A 408 7.46 -10.06 3.32
N GLY A 409 6.48 -9.97 4.19
CA GLY A 409 6.65 -9.83 5.63
C GLY A 409 6.65 -11.20 6.31
N PHE A 410 7.50 -11.33 7.33
CA PHE A 410 7.56 -12.51 8.19
C PHE A 410 7.51 -12.08 9.66
N LEU A 411 6.74 -12.84 10.43
CA LEU A 411 6.74 -12.80 11.89
C LEU A 411 6.86 -14.22 12.43
N ASN A 412 7.89 -14.50 13.19
CA ASN A 412 8.07 -15.81 13.82
C ASN A 412 6.97 -16.11 14.87
N ALA A 413 6.84 -17.38 15.25
CA ALA A 413 5.77 -17.87 16.11
C ALA A 413 5.70 -17.22 17.51
N ASP A 414 6.83 -16.75 18.05
CA ASP A 414 6.88 -16.07 19.35
C ASP A 414 6.62 -14.55 19.28
N GLY A 415 6.44 -14.00 18.07
CA GLY A 415 6.14 -12.59 17.84
C GLY A 415 7.33 -11.64 17.98
N THR A 416 8.56 -12.14 18.14
CA THR A 416 9.75 -11.32 18.44
C THR A 416 10.50 -10.85 17.20
N GLN A 417 10.48 -11.62 16.11
CA GLN A 417 11.19 -11.35 14.86
C GLN A 417 10.20 -10.90 13.77
N LEU A 418 9.96 -9.59 13.70
CA LEU A 418 9.17 -8.96 12.65
C LEU A 418 10.09 -8.37 11.58
N VAL A 419 10.12 -8.95 10.38
CA VAL A 419 11.06 -8.55 9.31
C VAL A 419 10.42 -8.59 7.92
N ARG A 420 11.00 -7.83 6.99
CA ARG A 420 10.80 -8.04 5.55
C ARG A 420 11.79 -9.09 5.07
N ALA A 421 11.35 -10.02 4.23
CA ALA A 421 12.19 -11.08 3.68
C ALA A 421 13.04 -10.55 2.51
N VAL A 422 14.31 -10.95 2.44
CA VAL A 422 15.16 -10.68 1.26
C VAL A 422 14.69 -11.46 0.03
N VAL A 423 14.07 -12.62 0.24
CA VAL A 423 13.60 -13.57 -0.77
C VAL A 423 12.16 -13.92 -0.45
N THR A 424 11.30 -13.95 -1.47
CA THR A 424 9.93 -14.46 -1.28
C THR A 424 9.98 -15.99 -1.22
N PRO A 425 9.40 -16.62 -0.17
CA PRO A 425 9.37 -18.07 -0.11
C PRO A 425 8.65 -18.70 -1.30
N ASN A 426 9.21 -19.78 -1.82
CA ASN A 426 8.67 -20.49 -2.99
C ASN A 426 7.22 -20.92 -2.79
N PHE A 427 6.86 -21.39 -1.59
CA PHE A 427 5.49 -21.81 -1.26
C PHE A 427 4.47 -20.65 -1.24
N LEU A 428 4.91 -19.40 -1.37
CA LEU A 428 4.02 -18.25 -1.61
C LEU A 428 4.07 -17.86 -3.08
N GLU A 429 5.26 -17.75 -3.66
CA GLU A 429 5.43 -17.33 -5.06
C GLU A 429 4.75 -18.29 -6.04
N PHE A 430 5.01 -19.60 -5.89
CA PHE A 430 4.58 -20.67 -6.80
C PHE A 430 3.47 -21.54 -6.22
N ASP A 431 2.58 -20.96 -5.42
CA ASP A 431 1.64 -21.79 -4.68
C ASP A 431 0.47 -22.34 -5.50
N PHE A 432 0.21 -23.60 -5.19
CA PHE A 432 -0.68 -24.55 -5.84
C PHE A 432 -2.17 -24.25 -5.67
N ILE A 433 -2.54 -23.55 -4.60
CA ILE A 433 -3.91 -23.10 -4.41
C ILE A 433 -4.21 -22.03 -5.46
N PRO A 434 -5.38 -22.01 -6.13
CA PRO A 434 -5.66 -21.01 -7.14
C PRO A 434 -5.73 -19.61 -6.54
N ARG A 435 -5.41 -18.59 -7.35
CA ARG A 435 -5.70 -17.21 -6.98
C ARG A 435 -7.20 -16.93 -7.15
N PRO A 436 -7.81 -16.11 -6.28
CA PRO A 436 -9.25 -15.85 -6.34
C PRO A 436 -9.65 -15.14 -7.65
N ASP A 437 -8.80 -14.28 -8.22
CA ASP A 437 -9.05 -13.58 -9.49
C ASP A 437 -9.00 -14.49 -10.72
N ARG A 438 -8.15 -15.52 -10.70
CA ARG A 438 -7.90 -16.41 -11.85
C ARG A 438 -8.80 -17.64 -11.91
N LEU A 439 -9.54 -17.95 -10.85
CA LEU A 439 -10.42 -19.11 -10.85
C LEU A 439 -11.72 -18.79 -11.62
N ASN A 440 -11.90 -19.44 -12.77
CA ASN A 440 -13.21 -19.55 -13.40
C ASN A 440 -13.96 -20.73 -12.73
N PRO A 441 -15.04 -20.49 -11.96
CA PRO A 441 -15.72 -21.53 -11.21
C PRO A 441 -16.37 -22.60 -12.10
N ASN A 442 -16.80 -22.25 -13.32
CA ASN A 442 -17.39 -23.21 -14.26
C ASN A 442 -16.32 -24.14 -14.84
N ALA A 443 -15.16 -23.60 -15.23
CA ALA A 443 -14.04 -24.39 -15.71
C ALA A 443 -13.47 -25.28 -14.60
N ALA A 444 -13.34 -24.75 -13.37
CA ALA A 444 -12.87 -25.50 -12.21
C ALA A 444 -13.76 -26.71 -11.91
N ARG A 445 -15.09 -26.55 -12.00
CA ARG A 445 -16.04 -27.66 -11.82
C ARG A 445 -15.94 -28.71 -12.91
N LEU A 446 -15.84 -28.30 -14.17
CA LEU A 446 -15.67 -29.24 -15.29
C LEU A 446 -14.41 -30.08 -15.11
N LEU A 447 -13.30 -29.44 -14.69
CA LEU A 447 -12.04 -30.12 -14.41
C LEU A 447 -12.13 -31.03 -13.18
N ASP A 448 -12.86 -30.63 -12.14
CA ASP A 448 -13.05 -31.45 -10.93
C ASP A 448 -13.93 -32.68 -11.21
N LEU A 449 -15.05 -32.48 -11.92
CA LEU A 449 -15.93 -33.56 -12.38
C LEU A 449 -15.23 -34.54 -13.32
N ALA A 450 -14.27 -34.06 -14.13
CA ALA A 450 -13.46 -34.90 -15.01
C ALA A 450 -12.30 -35.63 -14.28
N GLY A 451 -12.13 -35.44 -12.96
CA GLY A 451 -10.98 -35.95 -12.21
C GLY A 451 -9.63 -35.36 -12.67
N ALA A 452 -9.68 -34.30 -13.46
CA ALA A 452 -8.55 -33.67 -14.14
C ALA A 452 -8.00 -32.45 -13.39
N PHE A 453 -8.66 -32.01 -12.30
CA PHE A 453 -8.12 -31.02 -11.37
C PHE A 453 -6.99 -31.61 -10.53
N ARG A 454 -5.93 -32.05 -11.22
CA ARG A 454 -4.60 -32.17 -10.63
C ARG A 454 -4.05 -30.75 -10.58
N VAL A 455 -3.63 -30.32 -9.41
CA VAL A 455 -2.72 -29.18 -9.31
C VAL A 455 -1.42 -29.57 -10.02
N ARG A 456 -1.41 -29.47 -11.35
CA ARG A 456 -0.19 -29.55 -12.15
C ARG A 456 0.23 -28.12 -12.39
N ALA A 457 1.40 -27.77 -11.86
CA ALA A 457 2.10 -26.55 -12.16
C ALA A 457 2.28 -26.45 -13.69
N GLN A 458 1.44 -25.67 -14.36
CA GLN A 458 1.87 -25.02 -15.58
C GLN A 458 2.60 -23.76 -15.14
N VAL A 459 3.90 -23.94 -14.91
CA VAL A 459 4.88 -22.86 -14.96
C VAL A 459 4.87 -22.36 -16.41
N CYS A 460 4.04 -21.38 -16.72
CA CYS A 460 4.22 -20.60 -17.95
C CYS A 460 5.43 -19.70 -17.74
N ARG A 461 6.44 -19.85 -18.60
CA ARG A 461 7.54 -18.90 -18.76
C ARG A 461 7.04 -17.56 -19.28
#